data_AF-A0A9P6GJY2-F1
#
_entry.id   AF-A0A9P6GJY2-F1
#
_cell.length_a   1.000
_cell.length_b   1.000
_cell.length_c   1.000
_cell.angle_alpha   90.00
_cell.angle_beta   90.00
_cell.angle_gamma   90.00
#
_symmetry.space_group_name_H-M   'P 1'
#
loop_
_entity.id
_entity.type
_entity.pdbx_description
1 polymer ?
#
loop_
_entity_poly.entity_id
_entity_poly.type
_entity_poly.pdbx_seq_one_letter_code
_entity_poly.pdbx_strand_id
1 'polypeptide(L)'
;MQTCPVPDIDRALSPYIRTREETLKVRRTLSKYLTASLRPVIAATQNQHLNHETPHSLGAVGTNPPGLKGARGAYLEAIRSNKAARARLERLQASMEDLQQRHVVEVPMNDSNQENDLVQSYIALLRQRRRFAEMELVQSSLEKLLNVNPIEGLKDTRDRVKDLLGEQPNLPAERLESLANSETSASSILKLKNEVLEARSSMDRAKAARSEMRSTLRDAPSLAVQVYALGCAREEIQEWVQGELTKMDEESGFIEDASPVKRPLALHHTQDLASSESQIRDCYNQYTASRADAIQGHHSLQQPPATRPENSDGDDHNRNMTAQKASSARPKLLTASLLPHLSHLARSHTNERLMLLQSVYLQNQMSSADETTSDSLARLADESHLLPSGSRAIEPWGTVVNELEVRSLDSLQERLESSRANINNITTIVDLCSLHSKVLDSK
;
A
#
# COMPACT_ATOMS: atom_id res chain seq x y z
N MET A 1 -20.44 -56.49 -23.94
CA MET A 1 -19.12 -55.93 -24.30
C MET A 1 -18.29 -57.08 -24.82
N GLN A 2 -17.85 -57.01 -26.08
CA GLN A 2 -17.02 -58.05 -26.69
C GLN A 2 -15.61 -57.98 -26.09
N THR A 3 -15.15 -59.09 -25.52
CA THR A 3 -13.82 -59.23 -24.92
C THR A 3 -12.75 -59.20 -26.02
N CYS A 4 -11.72 -58.38 -25.84
CA CYS A 4 -10.62 -58.26 -26.79
C CYS A 4 -9.80 -59.57 -26.84
N PRO A 5 -9.26 -59.96 -28.00
CA PRO A 5 -8.61 -61.26 -28.19
C PRO A 5 -7.22 -61.40 -27.51
N VAL A 6 -6.72 -60.38 -26.81
CA VAL A 6 -5.42 -60.40 -26.13
C VAL A 6 -5.56 -59.83 -24.70
N PRO A 7 -5.51 -60.68 -23.65
CA PRO A 7 -5.79 -60.29 -22.27
C PRO A 7 -4.71 -59.37 -21.66
N ASP A 8 -3.46 -59.44 -22.13
CA ASP A 8 -2.37 -58.58 -21.63
C ASP A 8 -2.56 -57.12 -22.04
N ILE A 9 -3.08 -56.89 -23.25
CA ILE A 9 -3.40 -55.56 -23.76
C ILE A 9 -4.64 -55.02 -23.04
N ASP A 10 -5.65 -55.86 -22.80
CA ASP A 10 -6.83 -55.47 -22.03
C ASP A 10 -6.48 -55.10 -20.60
N ARG A 11 -5.56 -55.84 -19.95
CA ARG A 11 -5.06 -55.49 -18.61
C ARG A 11 -4.26 -54.19 -18.61
N ALA A 12 -3.41 -53.95 -19.60
CA ALA A 12 -2.65 -52.70 -19.72
C ALA A 12 -3.52 -51.48 -20.04
N LEU A 13 -4.57 -51.65 -20.85
CA LEU A 13 -5.49 -50.59 -21.24
C LEU A 13 -6.68 -50.43 -20.28
N SER A 14 -6.97 -51.41 -19.43
CA SER A 14 -8.06 -51.36 -18.44
C SER A 14 -8.11 -50.10 -17.58
N PRO A 15 -7.00 -49.50 -17.08
CA PRO A 15 -7.08 -48.24 -16.34
C PRO A 15 -7.42 -47.01 -17.22
N TYR A 16 -7.25 -47.12 -18.54
CA TYR A 16 -7.49 -46.07 -19.53
C TYR A 16 -8.82 -46.25 -20.28
N ILE A 17 -9.39 -47.47 -20.30
CA ILE A 17 -10.71 -47.75 -20.87
C ILE A 17 -11.78 -47.31 -19.87
N ARG A 18 -12.36 -46.14 -20.15
CA ARG A 18 -13.43 -45.54 -19.35
C ARG A 18 -14.79 -45.93 -19.90
N THR A 19 -15.78 -46.07 -19.03
CA THR A 19 -17.17 -46.32 -19.46
C THR A 19 -17.68 -45.17 -20.33
N ARG A 20 -18.65 -45.45 -21.22
CA ARG A 20 -19.24 -44.42 -22.10
C ARG A 20 -19.83 -43.25 -21.29
N GLU A 21 -20.36 -43.53 -20.11
CA GLU A 21 -20.93 -42.52 -19.23
C GLU A 21 -19.85 -41.65 -18.56
N GLU A 22 -18.77 -42.27 -18.08
CA GLU A 22 -17.61 -41.55 -17.54
C GLU A 22 -16.96 -40.65 -18.59
N THR A 23 -16.75 -41.15 -19.80
CA THR A 23 -16.17 -40.37 -20.90
C THR A 23 -17.06 -39.18 -21.27
N LEU A 24 -18.39 -39.35 -21.30
CA LEU A 24 -19.33 -38.25 -21.52
C LEU A 24 -19.32 -37.24 -20.37
N LYS A 25 -19.22 -37.69 -19.12
CA LYS A 25 -19.11 -36.81 -17.95
C LYS A 25 -17.83 -35.98 -17.98
N VAL A 26 -16.69 -36.63 -18.24
CA VAL A 26 -15.38 -35.97 -18.41
C VAL A 26 -15.45 -34.96 -19.54
N ARG A 27 -15.96 -35.35 -20.72
CA ARG A 27 -16.12 -34.44 -21.86
C ARG A 27 -16.96 -33.22 -21.50
N ARG A 28 -18.14 -33.40 -20.90
CA ARG A 28 -19.00 -32.28 -20.45
C ARG A 28 -18.30 -31.35 -19.45
N THR A 29 -17.55 -31.91 -18.50
CA THR A 29 -16.81 -31.09 -17.54
C THR A 29 -15.71 -30.28 -18.22
N LEU A 30 -14.91 -30.91 -19.10
CA LEU A 30 -13.88 -30.23 -19.88
C LEU A 30 -14.46 -29.15 -20.79
N SER A 31 -15.58 -29.42 -21.47
CA SER A 31 -16.28 -28.41 -22.27
C SER A 31 -16.66 -27.20 -21.42
N LYS A 32 -17.25 -27.41 -20.23
CA LYS A 32 -17.59 -26.34 -19.29
C LYS A 32 -16.35 -25.54 -18.85
N TYR A 33 -15.25 -26.22 -18.53
CA TYR A 33 -13.99 -25.59 -18.14
C TYR A 33 -13.41 -24.72 -19.27
N LEU A 34 -13.35 -25.26 -20.49
CA LEU A 34 -12.82 -24.55 -21.64
C LEU A 34 -13.68 -23.35 -22.00
N THR A 35 -15.02 -23.49 -22.02
CA THR A 35 -15.93 -22.37 -22.28
C THR A 35 -15.85 -21.28 -21.21
N ALA A 36 -15.55 -21.63 -19.95
CA ALA A 36 -15.37 -20.64 -18.89
C ALA A 36 -14.04 -19.88 -19.00
N SER A 37 -13.04 -20.48 -19.63
CA SER A 37 -11.68 -19.92 -19.78
C SER A 37 -11.44 -19.11 -21.06
N LEU A 38 -12.34 -19.20 -22.04
CA LEU A 38 -12.20 -18.55 -23.35
C LEU A 38 -13.21 -17.41 -23.51
N ARG A 39 -12.76 -16.24 -24.02
CA ARG A 39 -13.63 -15.13 -24.42
C ARG A 39 -13.20 -14.59 -25.80
N PRO A 40 -14.14 -14.24 -26.71
CA PRO A 40 -15.61 -14.30 -26.58
C PRO A 40 -16.19 -15.73 -26.70
N VAL A 41 -17.27 -16.00 -25.96
CA VAL A 41 -18.01 -17.26 -26.02
C VAL A 41 -18.95 -17.22 -27.24
N ILE A 42 -18.50 -17.75 -28.37
CA ILE A 42 -19.28 -17.90 -29.61
C ILE A 42 -19.77 -19.36 -29.70
N ALA A 43 -20.85 -19.65 -30.44
CA ALA A 43 -21.33 -21.02 -30.67
C ALA A 43 -20.21 -21.98 -31.18
N ALA A 44 -19.23 -21.45 -31.94
CA ALA A 44 -18.03 -22.17 -32.37
C ALA A 44 -17.11 -22.60 -31.21
N THR A 45 -17.08 -21.84 -30.10
CA THR A 45 -16.25 -22.10 -28.91
C THR A 45 -16.89 -23.09 -27.93
N GLN A 46 -18.20 -23.37 -28.04
CA GLN A 46 -18.90 -24.33 -27.17
C GLN A 46 -18.50 -25.78 -27.47
N ASN A 47 -18.13 -26.08 -28.72
CA ASN A 47 -17.71 -27.40 -29.17
C ASN A 47 -16.18 -27.54 -29.33
N GLN A 48 -15.40 -26.59 -28.80
CA GLN A 48 -13.93 -26.58 -28.93
C GLN A 48 -13.25 -27.85 -28.40
N HIS A 49 -13.87 -28.55 -27.46
CA HIS A 49 -13.39 -29.85 -26.95
C HIS A 49 -13.34 -30.98 -28.00
N LEU A 50 -13.94 -30.79 -29.17
CA LEU A 50 -13.88 -31.69 -30.33
C LEU A 50 -12.89 -31.22 -31.40
N ASN A 51 -12.46 -29.96 -31.33
CA ASN A 51 -11.53 -29.37 -32.28
C ASN A 51 -10.15 -29.36 -31.64
N HIS A 52 -9.23 -30.19 -32.15
CA HIS A 52 -7.85 -30.30 -31.65
C HIS A 52 -6.96 -29.09 -31.98
N GLU A 53 -7.55 -27.98 -32.44
CA GLU A 53 -6.84 -26.76 -32.83
C GLU A 53 -6.90 -25.71 -31.72
N THR A 54 -5.73 -25.15 -31.37
CA THR A 54 -5.61 -24.02 -30.46
C THR A 54 -6.08 -22.73 -31.17
N PRO A 55 -7.09 -22.02 -30.66
CA PRO A 55 -7.60 -20.82 -31.32
C PRO A 55 -6.62 -19.66 -31.15
N HIS A 56 -6.00 -19.24 -32.24
CA HIS A 56 -4.98 -18.17 -32.29
C HIS A 56 -5.54 -16.76 -31.97
N SER A 57 -6.86 -16.61 -31.84
CA SER A 57 -7.55 -15.31 -31.71
C SER A 57 -8.42 -15.17 -30.45
N LEU A 58 -8.42 -16.14 -29.53
CA LEU A 58 -9.21 -16.07 -28.29
C LEU A 58 -8.34 -15.71 -27.09
N GLY A 59 -8.76 -14.69 -26.35
CA GLY A 59 -8.11 -14.27 -25.12
C GLY A 59 -8.43 -15.25 -23.99
N ALA A 60 -7.39 -15.86 -23.41
CA ALA A 60 -7.54 -16.66 -22.19
C ALA A 60 -7.92 -15.73 -21.03
N VAL A 61 -9.05 -16.00 -20.38
CA VAL A 61 -9.50 -15.23 -19.22
C VAL A 61 -8.51 -15.48 -18.07
N GLY A 62 -8.08 -14.42 -17.39
CA GLY A 62 -7.21 -14.48 -16.20
C GLY A 62 -7.88 -15.10 -14.95
N THR A 63 -9.07 -15.68 -15.09
CA THR A 63 -9.80 -16.31 -13.99
C THR A 63 -9.21 -17.69 -13.71
N ASN A 64 -9.03 -18.01 -12.43
CA ASN A 64 -8.64 -19.36 -12.03
C ASN A 64 -9.79 -20.33 -12.35
N PRO A 65 -9.52 -21.48 -13.00
CA PRO A 65 -10.58 -22.44 -13.28
C PRO A 65 -11.19 -22.94 -11.96
N PRO A 66 -12.51 -23.14 -11.88
CA PRO A 66 -13.16 -23.52 -10.63
C PRO A 66 -12.67 -24.89 -10.16
N GLY A 67 -11.94 -24.95 -9.04
CA GLY A 67 -11.44 -26.21 -8.46
C GLY A 67 -9.91 -26.38 -8.47
N LEU A 68 -9.15 -25.46 -9.07
CA LEU A 68 -7.70 -25.37 -8.88
C LEU A 68 -7.39 -24.60 -7.59
N LYS A 69 -7.23 -25.32 -6.49
CA LYS A 69 -6.78 -24.80 -5.20
C LYS A 69 -5.45 -25.45 -4.79
N GLY A 70 -4.70 -24.80 -3.90
CA GLY A 70 -3.40 -25.29 -3.41
C GLY A 70 -2.26 -25.09 -4.42
N ALA A 71 -1.26 -25.99 -4.38
CA ALA A 71 0.00 -25.85 -5.11
C ALA A 71 -0.13 -25.60 -6.63
N ARG A 72 -1.15 -26.20 -7.27
CA ARG A 72 -1.40 -25.99 -8.71
C ARG A 72 -1.94 -24.58 -9.01
N GLY A 73 -2.68 -23.98 -8.09
CA GLY A 73 -3.13 -22.59 -8.18
C GLY A 73 -1.94 -21.62 -8.03
N ALA A 74 -1.11 -21.83 -7.01
CA ALA A 74 0.10 -21.05 -6.79
C ALA A 74 1.07 -21.13 -7.99
N TYR A 75 1.22 -22.30 -8.61
CA TYR A 75 2.03 -22.46 -9.82
C TYR A 75 1.47 -21.66 -11.01
N LEU A 76 0.15 -21.66 -11.22
CA LEU A 76 -0.47 -20.85 -12.28
C LEU A 76 -0.30 -19.35 -12.03
N GLU A 77 -0.42 -18.92 -10.78
CA GLU A 77 -0.17 -17.54 -10.38
C GLU A 77 1.30 -17.14 -10.61
N ALA A 78 2.24 -18.00 -10.25
CA ALA A 78 3.67 -17.80 -10.52
C ALA A 78 3.98 -17.71 -12.02
N ILE A 79 3.30 -18.49 -12.88
CA ILE A 79 3.45 -18.37 -14.33
C ILE A 79 2.90 -17.02 -14.81
N ARG A 80 1.75 -16.57 -14.29
CA ARG A 80 1.16 -15.29 -14.68
C ARG A 80 2.04 -14.13 -14.26
N SER A 81 2.56 -14.14 -13.03
CA SER A 81 3.46 -13.12 -12.54
C SER A 81 4.78 -13.10 -13.32
N ASN A 82 5.34 -14.26 -13.68
CA ASN A 82 6.52 -14.37 -14.52
C ASN A 82 6.28 -13.80 -15.93
N LYS A 83 5.15 -14.16 -16.58
CA LYS A 83 4.77 -13.57 -17.88
C LYS A 83 4.61 -12.05 -17.79
N ALA A 84 3.97 -11.55 -16.73
CA ALA A 84 3.82 -10.10 -16.51
C ALA A 84 5.17 -9.41 -16.30
N ALA A 85 6.09 -10.03 -15.55
CA ALA A 85 7.44 -9.53 -15.32
C ALA A 85 8.26 -9.50 -16.62
N ARG A 86 8.20 -10.55 -17.44
CA ARG A 86 8.85 -10.58 -18.77
C ARG A 86 8.33 -9.48 -19.68
N ALA A 87 7.01 -9.29 -19.76
CA ALA A 87 6.43 -8.21 -20.54
C ALA A 87 6.84 -6.82 -20.03
N ARG A 88 7.07 -6.64 -18.72
CA ARG A 88 7.63 -5.39 -18.18
C ARG A 88 9.09 -5.21 -18.56
N LEU A 89 9.88 -6.27 -18.49
CA LEU A 89 11.29 -6.27 -18.89
C LEU A 89 11.42 -5.90 -20.38
N GLU A 90 10.65 -6.53 -21.26
CA GLU A 90 10.63 -6.23 -22.69
C GLU A 90 10.27 -4.76 -22.96
N ARG A 91 9.26 -4.21 -22.25
CA ARG A 91 8.93 -2.77 -22.36
C ARG A 91 10.08 -1.87 -21.90
N LEU A 92 10.76 -2.23 -20.81
CA LEU A 92 11.90 -1.46 -20.31
C LEU A 92 13.08 -1.54 -21.29
N GLN A 93 13.36 -2.71 -21.86
CA GLN A 93 14.36 -2.88 -22.90
C GLN A 93 14.04 -2.02 -24.12
N ALA A 94 12.81 -2.08 -24.63
CA ALA A 94 12.37 -1.23 -25.74
C ALA A 94 12.51 0.27 -25.43
N SER A 95 12.20 0.69 -24.19
CA SER A 95 12.38 2.09 -23.77
C SER A 95 13.86 2.49 -23.65
N MET A 96 14.75 1.58 -23.26
CA MET A 96 16.18 1.83 -23.22
C MET A 96 16.75 1.93 -24.64
N GLU A 97 16.33 1.05 -25.54
CA GLU A 97 16.72 1.09 -26.95
C GLU A 97 16.27 2.40 -27.63
N ASP A 98 15.04 2.86 -27.38
CA ASP A 98 14.54 4.16 -27.87
C ASP A 98 15.35 5.34 -27.30
N LEU A 99 15.67 5.32 -26.00
CA LEU A 99 16.54 6.34 -25.38
C LEU A 99 17.96 6.33 -25.98
N GLN A 100 18.55 5.15 -26.20
CA GLN A 100 19.86 5.01 -26.83
C GLN A 100 19.84 5.52 -28.27
N GLN A 101 18.81 5.20 -29.04
CA GLN A 101 18.67 5.68 -30.42
C GLN A 101 18.51 7.19 -30.49
N ARG A 102 17.75 7.81 -29.56
CA ARG A 102 17.63 9.28 -29.47
C ARG A 102 18.96 9.94 -29.09
N HIS A 103 19.72 9.34 -28.18
CA HIS A 103 21.00 9.90 -27.73
C HIS A 103 22.11 9.81 -28.78
N VAL A 104 22.07 8.80 -29.66
CA VAL A 104 23.05 8.63 -30.77
C VAL A 104 22.83 9.65 -31.91
N VAL A 105 21.64 10.23 -32.05
CA VAL A 105 21.32 11.18 -33.12
C VAL A 105 21.69 12.63 -32.77
N GLU A 106 21.85 12.97 -31.48
CA GLU A 106 22.04 14.36 -31.03
C GLU A 106 23.47 14.75 -30.58
N VAL A 107 24.41 13.80 -30.44
CA VAL A 107 25.76 14.12 -29.89
C VAL A 107 26.85 14.12 -31.00
N PRO A 108 27.52 15.25 -31.26
CA PRO A 108 28.71 15.28 -32.11
C PRO A 108 29.90 14.62 -31.38
N MET A 109 30.56 13.71 -32.08
CA MET A 109 31.46 12.65 -31.60
C MET A 109 32.80 13.06 -30.95
N ASN A 110 32.94 14.21 -30.29
CA ASN A 110 34.27 14.74 -29.93
C ASN A 110 34.70 14.66 -28.44
N ASP A 111 33.84 14.31 -27.47
CA ASP A 111 34.21 14.30 -26.03
C ASP A 111 34.03 12.94 -25.31
N SER A 112 33.94 11.84 -26.07
CA SER A 112 33.58 10.51 -25.54
C SER A 112 34.50 9.95 -24.46
N ASN A 113 35.76 10.39 -24.36
CA ASN A 113 36.70 9.89 -23.34
C ASN A 113 36.53 10.59 -21.98
N GLN A 114 36.27 11.90 -21.96
CA GLN A 114 36.02 12.62 -20.69
C GLN A 114 34.62 12.32 -20.15
N GLU A 115 33.62 12.21 -21.02
CA GLU A 115 32.27 11.80 -20.62
C GLU A 115 32.24 10.37 -20.07
N ASN A 116 33.03 9.45 -20.64
CA ASN A 116 33.15 8.09 -20.10
C ASN A 116 33.81 8.06 -18.72
N ASP A 117 34.81 8.89 -18.44
CA ASP A 117 35.43 8.98 -17.10
C ASP A 117 34.47 9.60 -16.06
N LEU A 118 33.68 10.61 -16.45
CA LEU A 118 32.62 11.18 -15.62
C LEU A 118 31.49 10.17 -15.36
N VAL A 119 31.09 9.39 -16.37
CA VAL A 119 30.09 8.32 -16.22
C VAL A 119 30.63 7.18 -15.36
N GLN A 120 31.90 6.79 -15.53
CA GLN A 120 32.52 5.76 -14.70
C GLN A 120 32.66 6.19 -13.25
N SER A 121 33.06 7.44 -12.99
CA SER A 121 33.12 8.00 -11.64
C SER A 121 31.72 8.10 -11.00
N TYR A 122 30.69 8.47 -11.77
CA TYR A 122 29.30 8.47 -11.32
C TYR A 122 28.78 7.05 -11.00
N ILE A 123 29.09 6.06 -11.83
CA ILE A 123 28.74 4.66 -11.58
C ILE A 123 29.45 4.13 -10.32
N ALA A 124 30.72 4.49 -10.12
CA ALA A 124 31.46 4.15 -8.90
C ALA A 124 30.78 4.75 -7.65
N LEU A 125 30.35 6.01 -7.74
CA LEU A 125 29.62 6.69 -6.67
C LEU A 125 28.26 6.04 -6.40
N LEU A 126 27.51 5.64 -7.43
CA LEU A 126 26.25 4.90 -7.27
C LEU A 126 26.47 3.54 -6.59
N ARG A 127 27.52 2.81 -6.96
CA ARG A 127 27.89 1.54 -6.31
C ARG A 127 28.27 1.76 -4.86
N GLN A 128 29.00 2.82 -4.56
CA GLN A 128 29.36 3.19 -3.19
C GLN A 128 28.12 3.56 -2.37
N ARG A 129 27.19 4.35 -2.93
CA ARG A 129 25.93 4.72 -2.28
C ARG A 129 25.04 3.51 -2.01
N ARG A 130 25.01 2.55 -2.95
CA ARG A 130 24.31 1.28 -2.74
C ARG A 130 24.93 0.47 -1.60
N ARG A 131 26.25 0.34 -1.56
CA ARG A 131 26.96 -0.32 -0.45
C ARG A 131 26.69 0.37 0.88
N PHE A 132 26.64 1.71 0.88
CA PHE A 132 26.30 2.49 2.08
C PHE A 132 24.86 2.21 2.54
N ALA A 133 23.89 2.22 1.63
CA ALA A 133 22.49 1.90 1.97
C ALA A 133 22.33 0.45 2.45
N GLU A 134 23.08 -0.50 1.88
CA GLU A 134 23.14 -1.89 2.37
C GLU A 134 23.71 -1.96 3.80
N MET A 135 24.78 -1.20 4.09
CA MET A 135 25.34 -1.11 5.44
C MET A 135 24.41 -0.41 6.44
N GLU A 136 23.71 0.64 6.02
CA GLU A 136 22.70 1.34 6.83
C GLU A 136 21.50 0.43 7.14
N LEU A 137 21.12 -0.42 6.20
CA LEU A 137 20.10 -1.45 6.43
C LEU A 137 20.59 -2.49 7.44
N VAL A 138 21.84 -2.95 7.32
CA VAL A 138 22.44 -3.86 8.31
C VAL A 138 22.50 -3.18 9.68
N GLN A 139 22.98 -1.94 9.76
CA GLN A 139 23.06 -1.18 11.02
C GLN A 139 21.68 -0.97 11.64
N SER A 140 20.69 -0.49 10.87
CA SER A 140 19.33 -0.30 11.37
C SER A 140 18.67 -1.63 11.75
N SER A 141 19.00 -2.74 11.10
CA SER A 141 18.55 -4.07 11.50
C SER A 141 19.22 -4.53 12.80
N LEU A 142 20.51 -4.25 12.98
CA LEU A 142 21.24 -4.54 14.22
C LEU A 142 20.72 -3.68 15.36
N GLU A 143 20.50 -2.39 15.15
CA GLU A 143 19.87 -1.48 16.12
C GLU A 143 18.46 -1.95 16.46
N LYS A 144 17.66 -2.38 15.49
CA LYS A 144 16.35 -3.00 15.74
C LYS A 144 16.49 -4.29 16.56
N LEU A 145 17.44 -5.17 16.27
CA LEU A 145 17.67 -6.38 17.05
C LEU A 145 18.16 -6.06 18.47
N LEU A 146 18.97 -5.03 18.63
CA LEU A 146 19.50 -4.57 19.93
C LEU A 146 18.40 -3.89 20.75
N ASN A 147 17.50 -3.14 20.10
CA ASN A 147 16.32 -2.52 20.69
C ASN A 147 15.16 -3.48 20.93
N VAL A 148 15.07 -4.58 20.16
CA VAL A 148 14.17 -5.72 20.40
C VAL A 148 14.71 -6.59 21.54
N ASN A 149 15.97 -6.40 21.94
CA ASN A 149 16.58 -7.12 23.04
C ASN A 149 17.00 -6.21 24.21
N PRO A 150 16.07 -5.51 24.88
CA PRO A 150 16.29 -5.15 26.26
C PRO A 150 16.08 -6.44 27.07
N ILE A 151 17.13 -7.25 27.19
CA ILE A 151 17.30 -8.32 28.19
C ILE A 151 15.97 -8.70 28.86
N GLU A 152 15.15 -9.48 28.16
CA GLU A 152 13.97 -10.13 28.73
C GLU A 152 14.37 -11.23 29.75
N GLY A 153 15.65 -11.25 30.15
CA GLY A 153 16.19 -12.01 31.25
C GLY A 153 16.23 -11.27 32.59
N LEU A 154 15.70 -10.04 32.70
CA LEU A 154 15.62 -9.32 33.98
C LEU A 154 14.22 -8.84 34.39
N LYS A 155 13.17 -9.27 33.70
CA LYS A 155 11.86 -9.31 34.34
C LYS A 155 11.81 -10.59 35.15
N ASP A 156 11.77 -10.43 36.47
CA ASP A 156 11.66 -11.52 37.43
C ASP A 156 10.54 -12.46 36.94
N THR A 157 10.76 -13.78 36.95
CA THR A 157 9.75 -14.75 36.47
C THR A 157 8.40 -14.56 37.14
N ARG A 158 8.40 -13.97 38.34
CA ARG A 158 7.23 -13.54 39.10
C ARG A 158 6.39 -12.47 38.40
N ASP A 159 7.02 -11.52 37.71
CA ASP A 159 6.32 -10.42 37.03
C ASP A 159 5.70 -10.91 35.72
N ARG A 160 6.36 -11.83 35.00
CA ARG A 160 5.74 -12.56 33.87
C ARG A 160 4.55 -13.41 34.29
N VAL A 161 4.64 -14.07 35.45
CA VAL A 161 3.53 -14.85 36.02
C VAL A 161 2.37 -13.92 36.41
N LYS A 162 2.65 -12.74 36.97
CA LYS A 162 1.62 -11.74 37.29
C LYS A 162 0.95 -11.14 36.06
N ASP A 163 1.71 -10.88 34.99
CA ASP A 163 1.18 -10.33 33.74
C ASP A 163 0.29 -11.36 33.01
N LEU A 164 0.62 -12.65 33.10
CA LEU A 164 -0.13 -13.73 32.45
C LEU A 164 -1.32 -14.26 33.27
N LEU A 165 -1.20 -14.32 34.60
CA LEU A 165 -2.21 -14.92 35.49
C LEU A 165 -2.99 -13.88 36.30
N GLY A 166 -2.63 -12.60 36.21
CA GLY A 166 -3.16 -11.53 37.07
C GLY A 166 -2.59 -11.58 38.49
N GLU A 167 -2.85 -10.54 39.28
CA GLU A 167 -2.51 -10.57 40.70
C GLU A 167 -3.32 -11.66 41.41
N GLN A 168 -2.61 -12.56 42.11
CA GLN A 168 -3.22 -13.61 42.89
C GLN A 168 -4.19 -12.97 43.90
N PRO A 169 -5.48 -13.34 43.90
CA PRO A 169 -6.43 -12.79 44.85
C PRO A 169 -5.95 -13.12 46.27
N ASN A 170 -5.88 -12.10 47.12
CA ASN A 170 -5.53 -12.28 48.52
C ASN A 170 -6.47 -13.34 49.13
N LEU A 171 -5.89 -14.43 49.60
CA LEU A 171 -6.63 -15.52 50.22
C LEU A 171 -7.42 -14.95 51.42
N PRO A 172 -8.72 -15.26 51.56
CA PRO A 172 -9.49 -14.85 52.73
C PRO A 172 -8.78 -15.33 54.00
N ALA A 173 -8.59 -14.45 54.97
CA ALA A 173 -7.89 -14.77 56.23
C ALA A 173 -8.48 -16.01 56.95
N GLU A 174 -9.77 -16.27 56.76
CA GLU A 174 -10.50 -17.45 57.23
C GLU A 174 -9.94 -18.80 56.72
N ARG A 175 -9.30 -18.82 55.54
CA ARG A 175 -8.65 -20.02 54.99
C ARG A 175 -7.26 -20.28 55.58
N LEU A 176 -6.55 -19.25 56.04
CA LEU A 176 -5.26 -19.42 56.69
C LEU A 176 -5.43 -19.95 58.12
N GLU A 177 -6.49 -19.54 58.82
CA GLU A 177 -6.83 -20.08 60.14
C GLU A 177 -7.27 -21.56 60.06
N SER A 178 -8.02 -21.95 59.02
CA SER A 178 -8.37 -23.37 58.80
C SER A 178 -7.19 -24.25 58.36
N LEU A 179 -6.16 -23.68 57.72
CA LEU A 179 -4.88 -24.34 57.44
C LEU A 179 -3.97 -24.44 58.68
N ALA A 180 -4.01 -23.44 59.57
CA ALA A 180 -3.29 -23.48 60.84
C ALA A 180 -3.93 -24.45 61.86
N ASN A 181 -5.24 -24.65 61.77
CA ASN A 181 -6.01 -25.54 62.65
C ASN A 181 -6.12 -26.98 62.13
N SER A 182 -5.73 -27.24 60.88
CA SER A 182 -5.54 -28.61 60.40
C SER A 182 -4.21 -29.08 60.96
N GLU A 183 -4.25 -30.05 61.89
CA GLU A 183 -3.09 -30.79 62.37
C GLU A 183 -2.22 -31.16 61.18
N THR A 184 -1.18 -30.35 60.94
CA THR A 184 -0.31 -30.49 59.79
C THR A 184 0.53 -31.70 60.12
N SER A 185 0.04 -32.87 59.72
CA SER A 185 0.65 -34.15 60.05
C SER A 185 2.15 -34.06 59.84
N ALA A 186 2.94 -34.47 60.83
CA ALA A 186 4.41 -34.37 60.77
C ALA A 186 4.97 -34.98 59.47
N SER A 187 4.26 -35.93 58.87
CA SER A 187 4.53 -36.49 57.55
C SER A 187 4.47 -35.47 56.40
N SER A 188 3.51 -34.53 56.37
CA SER A 188 3.45 -33.45 55.38
C SER A 188 4.61 -32.48 55.52
N ILE A 189 5.02 -32.16 56.76
CA ILE A 189 6.19 -31.32 57.03
C ILE A 189 7.48 -32.04 56.60
N LEU A 190 7.58 -33.35 56.84
CA LEU A 190 8.72 -34.15 56.39
C LEU A 190 8.79 -34.29 54.87
N LYS A 191 7.64 -34.46 54.19
CA LYS A 191 7.57 -34.45 52.72
C LYS A 191 8.03 -33.12 52.15
N LEU A 192 7.55 -32.01 52.70
CA LEU A 192 7.99 -30.68 52.28
C LEU A 192 9.48 -30.46 52.52
N LYS A 193 10.00 -30.86 53.69
CA LYS A 193 11.44 -30.80 53.97
C LYS A 193 12.25 -31.63 52.98
N ASN A 194 11.77 -32.81 52.60
CA ASN A 194 12.43 -33.67 51.62
C ASN A 194 12.40 -33.04 50.23
N GLU A 195 11.26 -32.52 49.77
CA GLU A 195 11.14 -31.81 48.50
C GLU A 195 12.01 -30.56 48.45
N VAL A 196 12.09 -29.79 49.54
CA VAL A 196 12.95 -28.60 49.61
C VAL A 196 14.43 -28.99 49.55
N LEU A 197 14.83 -30.08 50.20
CA LEU A 197 16.20 -30.60 50.11
C LEU A 197 16.52 -31.14 48.71
N GLU A 198 15.57 -31.83 48.07
CA GLU A 198 15.71 -32.33 46.72
C GLU A 198 15.81 -31.18 45.71
N ALA A 199 14.94 -30.18 45.81
CA ALA A 199 14.96 -28.97 45.00
C ALA A 199 16.27 -28.19 45.20
N ARG A 200 16.76 -28.08 46.44
CA ARG A 200 18.06 -27.47 46.73
C ARG A 200 19.21 -28.25 46.11
N SER A 201 19.20 -29.59 46.22
CA SER A 201 20.21 -30.45 45.59
C SER A 201 20.19 -30.36 44.06
N SER A 202 19.01 -30.19 43.47
CA SER A 202 18.81 -30.01 42.03
C SER A 202 19.35 -28.65 41.59
N MET A 203 19.05 -27.59 42.34
CA MET A 203 19.58 -26.25 42.11
C MET A 203 21.10 -26.23 42.21
N ASP A 204 21.68 -26.88 43.22
CA ASP A 204 23.13 -26.90 43.42
C ASP A 204 23.83 -27.71 42.31
N ARG A 205 23.24 -28.83 41.85
CA ARG A 205 23.70 -29.55 40.65
C ARG A 205 23.63 -28.68 39.39
N ALA A 206 22.54 -27.95 39.18
CA ALA A 206 22.41 -27.04 38.04
C ALA A 206 23.41 -25.88 38.11
N LYS A 207 23.70 -25.35 39.30
CA LYS A 207 24.73 -24.32 39.52
C LYS A 207 26.13 -24.87 39.24
N ALA A 208 26.45 -26.08 39.69
CA ALA A 208 27.72 -26.74 39.42
C ALA A 208 27.93 -26.97 37.91
N ALA A 209 26.93 -27.52 37.22
CA ALA A 209 26.97 -27.70 35.76
C ALA A 209 27.15 -26.36 35.01
N ARG A 210 26.50 -25.28 35.46
CA ARG A 210 26.69 -23.94 34.91
C ARG A 210 28.11 -23.41 35.14
N SER A 211 28.70 -23.64 36.33
CA SER A 211 30.08 -23.23 36.59
C SER A 211 31.09 -24.06 35.78
N GLU A 212 30.84 -25.35 35.58
CA GLU A 212 31.66 -26.21 34.73
C GLU A 212 31.62 -25.74 33.26
N MET A 213 30.43 -25.50 32.70
CA MET A 213 30.28 -24.92 31.36
C MET A 213 30.96 -23.55 31.23
N ARG A 214 30.91 -22.72 32.27
CA ARG A 214 31.58 -21.41 32.28
C ARG A 214 33.10 -21.55 32.38
N SER A 215 33.60 -22.62 32.99
CA SER A 215 35.03 -22.95 33.04
C SER A 215 35.55 -23.55 31.73
N THR A 216 34.76 -24.36 31.02
CA THR A 216 35.13 -24.89 29.69
C THR A 216 35.10 -23.82 28.60
N LEU A 217 34.29 -22.77 28.77
CA LEU A 217 34.29 -21.58 27.89
C LEU A 217 35.50 -20.65 28.07
N ARG A 218 36.35 -20.84 29.10
CA ARG A 218 37.59 -20.06 29.25
C ARG A 218 38.71 -20.51 28.31
N ASP A 219 38.65 -21.74 27.83
CA ASP A 219 39.50 -22.21 26.74
C ASP A 219 38.85 -21.77 25.43
N ALA A 220 39.50 -20.86 24.71
CA ALA A 220 38.98 -20.35 23.45
C ALA A 220 38.66 -21.52 22.51
N PRO A 221 37.40 -21.72 22.10
CA PRO A 221 37.03 -22.85 21.26
C PRO A 221 37.78 -22.70 19.93
N SER A 222 38.38 -23.80 19.46
CA SER A 222 39.09 -23.80 18.18
C SER A 222 38.19 -23.26 17.06
N LEU A 223 38.78 -22.55 16.10
CA LEU A 223 38.05 -21.91 15.00
C LEU A 223 37.11 -22.89 14.28
N ALA A 224 37.51 -24.16 14.16
CA ALA A 224 36.68 -25.22 13.56
C ALA A 224 35.38 -25.48 14.35
N VAL A 225 35.45 -25.48 15.69
CA VAL A 225 34.28 -25.65 16.56
C VAL A 225 33.39 -24.41 16.52
N GLN A 226 33.97 -23.21 16.41
CA GLN A 226 33.19 -21.97 16.25
C GLN A 226 32.46 -21.94 14.90
N VAL A 227 33.12 -22.31 13.81
CA VAL A 227 32.50 -22.39 12.48
C VAL A 227 31.41 -23.45 12.45
N TYR A 228 31.62 -24.61 13.09
CA TYR A 228 30.61 -25.64 13.21
C TYR A 228 29.40 -25.17 14.04
N ALA A 229 29.63 -24.53 15.19
CA ALA A 229 28.57 -23.98 16.03
C ALA A 229 27.78 -22.86 15.32
N LEU A 230 28.46 -22.02 14.54
CA LEU A 230 27.81 -21.01 13.69
C LEU A 230 27.02 -21.66 12.55
N GLY A 231 27.50 -22.77 12.01
CA GLY A 231 26.76 -23.61 11.05
C GLY A 231 25.46 -24.14 11.66
N CYS A 232 25.53 -24.73 12.86
CA CYS A 232 24.35 -25.19 13.58
C CYS A 232 23.39 -24.06 13.95
N ALA A 233 23.90 -22.92 14.42
CA ALA A 233 23.07 -21.75 14.73
C ALA A 233 22.37 -21.20 13.47
N ARG A 234 23.05 -21.22 12.32
CA ARG A 234 22.45 -20.84 11.03
C ARG A 234 21.35 -21.81 10.63
N GLU A 235 21.57 -23.12 10.79
CA GLU A 235 20.57 -24.14 10.50
C GLU A 235 19.35 -24.01 11.42
N GLU A 236 19.55 -23.74 12.71
CA GLU A 236 18.48 -23.51 13.69
C GLU A 236 17.70 -22.22 13.38
N ILE A 237 18.37 -21.12 13.03
CA ILE A 237 17.69 -19.89 12.59
C ILE A 237 16.91 -20.15 11.29
N GLN A 238 17.47 -20.93 10.37
CA GLN A 238 16.79 -21.28 9.13
C GLN A 238 15.54 -22.12 9.42
N GLU A 239 15.64 -23.12 10.30
CA GLU A 239 14.49 -23.93 10.73
C GLU A 239 13.46 -23.07 11.48
N TRP A 240 13.89 -22.17 12.36
CA TRP A 240 13.00 -21.26 13.07
C TRP A 240 12.29 -20.30 12.12
N VAL A 241 13.00 -19.67 11.18
CA VAL A 241 12.40 -18.79 10.16
C VAL A 241 11.47 -19.58 9.26
N GLN A 242 11.82 -20.79 8.86
CA GLN A 242 10.94 -21.65 8.07
C GLN A 242 9.69 -22.03 8.87
N GLY A 243 9.85 -22.40 10.13
CA GLY A 243 8.75 -22.69 11.05
C GLY A 243 7.84 -21.48 11.25
N GLU A 244 8.41 -20.30 11.40
CA GLU A 244 7.66 -19.06 11.58
C GLU A 244 6.97 -18.63 10.27
N LEU A 245 7.62 -18.78 9.11
CA LEU A 245 6.99 -18.57 7.80
C LEU A 245 5.82 -19.53 7.59
N THR A 246 5.96 -20.80 7.99
CA THR A 246 4.85 -21.77 7.87
C THR A 246 3.68 -21.42 8.76
N LYS A 247 3.93 -20.90 9.98
CA LYS A 247 2.86 -20.40 10.86
C LYS A 247 2.21 -19.13 10.30
N MET A 248 3.00 -18.23 9.71
CA MET A 248 2.47 -17.03 9.06
C MET A 248 1.64 -17.37 7.80
N ASP A 249 1.99 -18.42 7.05
CA ASP A 249 1.18 -18.88 5.92
C ASP A 249 -0.18 -19.43 6.41
N GLU A 250 -0.20 -20.14 7.54
CA GLU A 250 -1.43 -20.63 8.19
C GLU A 250 -2.29 -19.51 8.82
N GLU A 251 -1.69 -18.46 9.41
CA GLU A 251 -2.41 -17.28 9.92
C GLU A 251 -2.84 -16.29 8.81
N SER A 252 -2.25 -16.37 7.61
CA SER A 252 -2.62 -15.50 6.47
C SER A 252 -3.93 -15.89 5.77
N GLY A 253 -4.61 -16.94 6.25
CA GLY A 253 -5.96 -17.30 5.80
C GLY A 253 -7.06 -16.28 6.14
N PHE A 254 -6.77 -15.24 6.94
CA PHE A 254 -7.79 -14.24 7.32
C PHE A 254 -7.22 -12.84 7.65
N ILE A 255 -6.31 -12.32 6.82
CA ILE A 255 -6.08 -10.87 6.77
C ILE A 255 -6.28 -10.43 5.33
N GLU A 256 -7.55 -10.19 5.03
CA GLU A 256 -8.02 -9.50 3.84
C GLU A 256 -7.35 -8.11 3.81
N ASP A 257 -6.40 -8.01 2.88
CA ASP A 257 -5.69 -6.85 2.38
C ASP A 257 -6.44 -5.52 2.57
N ALA A 258 -6.16 -4.84 3.68
CA ALA A 258 -6.49 -3.45 3.90
C ALA A 258 -5.26 -2.57 3.63
N SER A 259 -4.77 -2.57 2.39
CA SER A 259 -3.83 -1.55 1.92
C SER A 259 -4.22 -1.07 0.52
N PRO A 260 -4.64 0.20 0.35
CA PRO A 260 -4.99 0.74 -0.95
C PRO A 260 -3.72 1.17 -1.69
N VAL A 261 -2.90 0.21 -2.11
CA VAL A 261 -1.78 0.49 -3.03
C VAL A 261 -2.33 0.56 -4.45
N LYS A 262 -2.60 1.79 -4.88
CA LYS A 262 -2.47 2.32 -6.25
C LYS A 262 -2.80 1.32 -7.38
N ARG A 263 -4.08 1.27 -7.74
CA ARG A 263 -4.46 0.93 -9.13
C ARG A 263 -3.86 2.01 -10.05
N PRO A 264 -2.99 1.67 -11.03
CA PRO A 264 -2.62 2.63 -12.05
C PRO A 264 -3.85 2.96 -12.89
N LEU A 265 -4.31 4.21 -12.83
CA LEU A 265 -5.28 4.71 -13.81
C LEU A 265 -4.65 4.58 -15.19
N ALA A 266 -5.33 3.85 -16.06
CA ALA A 266 -5.08 3.86 -17.48
C ALA A 266 -5.33 5.28 -18.00
N LEU A 267 -4.26 6.05 -18.17
CA LEU A 267 -4.22 7.23 -19.01
C LEU A 267 -4.36 6.78 -20.46
N HIS A 268 -5.59 6.69 -20.92
CA HIS A 268 -5.99 6.94 -22.31
C HIS A 268 -7.49 7.06 -22.25
N HIS A 269 -8.00 8.29 -22.31
CA HIS A 269 -9.08 8.72 -23.19
C HIS A 269 -8.94 10.25 -23.18
N THR A 270 -8.57 10.83 -24.32
CA THR A 270 -8.89 12.23 -24.63
C THR A 270 -10.41 12.30 -24.67
N GLN A 271 -11.03 12.34 -23.50
CA GLN A 271 -12.47 12.44 -23.38
C GLN A 271 -12.81 13.84 -23.85
N ASP A 272 -13.49 13.87 -24.98
CA ASP A 272 -13.93 15.07 -25.67
C ASP A 272 -14.55 16.04 -24.65
N LEU A 273 -13.91 17.19 -24.44
CA LEU A 273 -14.29 18.15 -23.40
C LEU A 273 -15.76 18.53 -23.55
N ALA A 274 -16.25 18.61 -24.79
CA ALA A 274 -17.65 18.86 -25.11
C ALA A 274 -18.60 17.78 -24.57
N SER A 275 -18.20 16.50 -24.62
CA SER A 275 -18.99 15.39 -24.07
C SER A 275 -18.97 15.37 -22.54
N SER A 276 -17.85 15.77 -21.92
CA SER A 276 -17.79 15.92 -20.46
C SER A 276 -18.63 17.09 -19.97
N GLU A 277 -18.65 18.20 -20.70
CA GLU A 277 -19.44 19.38 -20.38
C GLU A 277 -20.95 19.10 -20.54
N SER A 278 -21.36 18.40 -21.59
CA SER A 278 -22.76 17.99 -21.75
C SER A 278 -23.21 17.07 -20.62
N GLN A 279 -22.36 16.12 -20.21
CA GLN A 279 -22.66 15.23 -19.09
C GLN A 279 -22.81 15.99 -17.76
N ILE A 280 -21.93 16.98 -17.51
CA ILE A 280 -22.01 17.84 -16.32
C ILE A 280 -23.30 18.68 -16.34
N ARG A 281 -23.66 19.26 -17.49
CA ARG A 281 -24.91 20.01 -17.64
C ARG A 281 -26.14 19.13 -17.41
N ASP A 282 -26.15 17.91 -17.92
CA ASP A 282 -27.26 16.96 -17.72
C ASP A 282 -27.39 16.57 -16.24
N CYS A 283 -26.27 16.29 -15.56
CA CYS A 283 -26.27 16.03 -14.13
C CYS A 283 -26.76 17.25 -13.32
N TYR A 284 -26.36 18.46 -13.70
CA TYR A 284 -26.80 19.69 -13.04
C TYR A 284 -28.30 19.96 -13.27
N ASN A 285 -28.81 19.68 -14.47
CA ASN A 285 -30.23 19.79 -14.79
C ASN A 285 -31.08 18.78 -14.01
N GLN A 286 -30.60 17.54 -13.85
CA GLN A 286 -31.26 16.55 -13.00
C GLN A 286 -31.27 16.98 -11.53
N TYR A 287 -30.17 17.55 -11.05
CA TYR A 287 -30.09 18.09 -9.69
C TYR A 287 -31.08 19.25 -9.48
N THR A 288 -31.13 20.24 -10.38
CA THR A 288 -32.05 21.38 -10.27
C THR A 288 -33.51 20.95 -10.36
N ALA A 289 -33.86 20.01 -11.24
CA ALA A 289 -35.19 19.42 -11.33
C ALA A 289 -35.59 18.73 -10.01
N SER A 290 -34.73 17.85 -9.48
CA SER A 290 -35.00 17.16 -8.20
C SER A 290 -35.17 18.13 -7.03
N ARG A 291 -34.45 19.25 -7.05
CA ARG A 291 -34.54 20.30 -6.04
C ARG A 291 -35.82 21.12 -6.17
N ALA A 292 -36.26 21.41 -7.40
CA ALA A 292 -37.53 22.07 -7.65
C ALA A 292 -38.70 21.21 -7.15
N ASP A 293 -38.67 19.89 -7.43
CA ASP A 293 -39.68 18.94 -6.95
C ASP A 293 -39.71 18.87 -5.43
N ALA A 294 -38.54 18.85 -4.77
CA ALA A 294 -38.45 18.87 -3.32
C ALA A 294 -39.04 20.16 -2.71
N ILE A 295 -38.77 21.32 -3.33
CA ILE A 295 -39.34 22.61 -2.92
C ILE A 295 -40.85 22.63 -3.12
N GLN A 296 -41.36 22.12 -4.24
CA GLN A 296 -42.79 22.01 -4.50
C GLN A 296 -43.49 21.08 -3.50
N GLY A 297 -42.87 19.94 -3.16
CA GLY A 297 -43.33 19.04 -2.10
C GLY A 297 -43.40 19.74 -0.74
N HIS A 298 -42.37 20.53 -0.39
CA HIS A 298 -42.37 21.33 0.84
C HIS A 298 -43.46 22.42 0.85
N HIS A 299 -43.69 23.09 -0.28
CA HIS A 299 -44.74 24.09 -0.40
C HIS A 299 -46.14 23.46 -0.29
N SER A 300 -46.35 22.28 -0.87
CA SER A 300 -47.60 21.52 -0.71
C SER A 300 -47.85 21.07 0.73
N LEU A 301 -46.80 20.85 1.53
CA LEU A 301 -46.90 20.53 2.96
C LEU A 301 -47.16 21.77 3.83
N GLN A 302 -46.78 22.96 3.36
CA GLN A 302 -46.98 24.23 4.07
C GLN A 302 -48.32 24.91 3.75
N GLN A 303 -49.02 24.54 2.67
CA GLN A 303 -50.37 25.05 2.40
C GLN A 303 -51.40 24.34 3.29
N PRO A 304 -52.12 25.05 4.18
CA PRO A 304 -53.29 24.48 4.85
C PRO A 304 -54.38 24.18 3.81
N PRO A 305 -55.14 23.07 3.94
CA PRO A 305 -56.17 22.74 2.95
C PRO A 305 -57.20 23.88 2.89
N ALA A 306 -57.36 24.46 1.70
CA ALA A 306 -58.39 25.46 1.44
C ALA A 306 -59.77 24.86 1.77
N THR A 307 -60.44 25.46 2.74
CA THR A 307 -61.82 25.14 3.12
C THR A 307 -62.73 25.34 1.91
N ARG A 308 -63.23 24.23 1.36
CA ARG A 308 -64.36 24.22 0.42
C ARG A 308 -65.63 24.60 1.20
N PRO A 309 -66.42 25.60 0.79
CA PRO A 309 -67.66 25.93 1.48
C PRO A 309 -68.72 24.89 1.11
N GLU A 310 -69.12 24.07 2.07
CA GLU A 310 -70.38 23.33 2.01
C GLU A 310 -71.49 24.27 2.46
N ASN A 311 -72.30 24.70 1.50
CA ASN A 311 -73.66 25.16 1.75
C ASN A 311 -74.51 23.91 2.04
N SER A 312 -75.34 23.99 3.08
CA SER A 312 -76.71 23.44 3.21
C SER A 312 -77.02 22.99 4.64
N ASP A 313 -77.63 23.92 5.37
CA ASP A 313 -78.87 23.80 6.16
C ASP A 313 -79.11 22.62 7.11
N GLY A 314 -79.38 22.98 8.38
CA GLY A 314 -80.24 22.20 9.27
C GLY A 314 -79.90 22.34 10.76
N ASP A 315 -80.48 23.35 11.41
CA ASP A 315 -81.10 23.38 12.76
C ASP A 315 -80.77 22.23 13.74
N ASP A 316 -80.54 22.42 15.04
CA ASP A 316 -80.93 23.49 15.95
C ASP A 316 -80.23 23.27 17.32
N HIS A 317 -80.31 24.29 18.17
CA HIS A 317 -80.16 24.27 19.64
C HIS A 317 -78.81 24.60 20.31
N ASN A 318 -78.66 25.92 20.50
CA ASN A 318 -78.73 26.61 21.80
C ASN A 318 -77.55 26.47 22.81
N ARG A 319 -76.72 27.52 22.81
CA ARG A 319 -76.41 28.40 23.97
C ARG A 319 -76.02 27.75 25.30
N ASN A 320 -74.72 27.81 25.63
CA ASN A 320 -74.10 28.88 26.44
C ASN A 320 -72.86 28.39 27.19
N MET A 321 -71.71 28.96 26.81
CA MET A 321 -70.64 29.53 27.64
C MET A 321 -70.49 29.01 29.08
N THR A 322 -69.34 28.39 29.37
CA THR A 322 -68.29 29.03 30.20
C THR A 322 -66.98 28.26 30.14
N ALA A 323 -65.90 29.05 30.14
CA ALA A 323 -64.53 28.69 29.89
C ALA A 323 -63.92 27.82 30.99
N GLN A 324 -63.03 26.89 30.62
CA GLN A 324 -61.68 26.82 31.19
C GLN A 324 -60.76 25.86 30.41
N LYS A 325 -59.75 26.49 29.78
CA LYS A 325 -58.35 26.07 29.73
C LYS A 325 -58.03 24.68 29.14
N ALA A 326 -57.75 24.72 27.83
CA ALA A 326 -56.62 24.04 27.16
C ALA A 326 -56.25 22.65 27.69
N SER A 327 -57.02 21.64 27.27
CA SER A 327 -56.53 20.27 27.24
C SER A 327 -55.34 20.20 26.28
N SER A 328 -54.20 19.79 26.81
CA SER A 328 -53.01 19.34 26.11
C SER A 328 -53.37 18.18 25.17
N ALA A 329 -53.74 18.48 23.94
CA ALA A 329 -54.05 17.48 22.93
C ALA A 329 -53.44 17.82 21.58
N ARG A 330 -52.11 17.69 21.47
CA ARG A 330 -51.36 17.09 20.34
C ARG A 330 -49.87 17.44 20.47
N PRO A 331 -48.99 16.42 20.40
CA PRO A 331 -48.35 16.19 19.11
C PRO A 331 -48.17 14.68 18.83
N LYS A 332 -49.26 13.93 18.64
CA LYS A 332 -49.17 12.54 18.15
C LYS A 332 -49.26 12.42 16.62
N LEU A 333 -49.66 13.49 15.92
CA LEU A 333 -49.71 13.52 14.45
C LEU A 333 -48.40 13.95 13.80
N LEU A 334 -47.57 14.73 14.49
CA LEU A 334 -46.27 15.18 13.97
C LEU A 334 -45.27 14.03 13.81
N THR A 335 -45.28 13.07 14.75
CA THR A 335 -44.44 11.87 14.64
C THR A 335 -44.89 10.96 13.50
N ALA A 336 -46.20 10.82 13.28
CA ALA A 336 -46.74 10.02 12.18
C ALA A 336 -46.48 10.64 10.80
N SER A 337 -46.49 11.98 10.68
CA SER A 337 -46.13 12.68 9.44
C SER A 337 -44.63 12.71 9.17
N LEU A 338 -43.78 12.51 10.19
CA LEU A 338 -42.31 12.48 10.03
C LEU A 338 -41.78 11.08 9.69
N LEU A 339 -42.54 10.00 9.95
CA LEU A 339 -42.12 8.63 9.67
C LEU A 339 -41.70 8.40 8.19
N PRO A 340 -42.41 8.91 7.17
CA PRO A 340 -41.99 8.74 5.78
C PRO A 340 -40.68 9.47 5.45
N HIS A 341 -40.36 10.56 6.17
CA HIS A 341 -39.19 11.40 5.92
C HIS A 341 -37.96 11.01 6.75
N LEU A 342 -38.11 10.10 7.73
CA LEU A 342 -36.99 9.63 8.56
C LEU A 342 -35.90 8.92 7.75
N SER A 343 -36.27 8.17 6.71
CA SER A 343 -35.30 7.53 5.82
C SER A 343 -34.46 8.55 5.05
N HIS A 344 -35.10 9.64 4.60
CA HIS A 344 -34.43 10.73 3.92
C HIS A 344 -33.50 11.51 4.87
N LEU A 345 -33.95 11.76 6.10
CA LEU A 345 -33.15 12.45 7.13
C LEU A 345 -31.97 11.59 7.61
N ALA A 346 -32.19 10.27 7.77
CA ALA A 346 -31.10 9.34 8.07
C ALA A 346 -30.08 9.30 6.93
N ARG A 347 -30.54 9.30 5.67
CA ARG A 347 -29.67 9.35 4.49
C ARG A 347 -28.91 10.67 4.37
N SER A 348 -29.54 11.81 4.67
CA SER A 348 -28.84 13.10 4.67
C SER A 348 -27.77 13.13 5.76
N HIS A 349 -28.07 12.66 6.97
CA HIS A 349 -27.10 12.56 8.05
C HIS A 349 -25.92 11.63 7.70
N THR A 350 -26.16 10.48 7.05
CA THR A 350 -25.06 9.64 6.57
C THR A 350 -24.22 10.33 5.50
N ASN A 351 -24.85 11.08 4.60
CA ASN A 351 -24.14 11.81 3.55
C ASN A 351 -23.29 12.95 4.14
N GLU A 352 -23.82 13.70 5.12
CA GLU A 352 -23.08 14.73 5.85
C GLU A 352 -21.85 14.14 6.54
N ARG A 353 -22.01 13.00 7.21
CA ARG A 353 -20.88 12.30 7.85
C ARG A 353 -19.83 11.84 6.84
N LEU A 354 -20.25 11.33 5.69
CA LEU A 354 -19.33 10.94 4.62
C LEU A 354 -18.62 12.14 3.99
N MET A 355 -19.31 13.27 3.80
CA MET A 355 -18.68 14.50 3.31
C MET A 355 -17.67 15.07 4.30
N LEU A 356 -17.97 15.05 5.60
CA LEU A 356 -17.02 15.45 6.64
C LEU A 356 -15.80 14.53 6.67
N LEU A 357 -16.00 13.21 6.53
CA LEU A 357 -14.89 12.27 6.45
C LEU A 357 -14.02 12.55 5.21
N GLN A 358 -14.66 12.83 4.06
CA GLN A 358 -13.95 13.17 2.84
C GLN A 358 -13.19 14.50 2.96
N SER A 359 -13.78 15.53 3.59
CA SER A 359 -13.11 16.82 3.77
C SER A 359 -11.89 16.68 4.67
N VAL A 360 -12.00 15.94 5.78
CA VAL A 360 -10.86 15.65 6.67
C VAL A 360 -9.79 14.83 5.94
N TYR A 361 -10.19 13.83 5.15
CA TYR A 361 -9.26 13.05 4.34
C TYR A 361 -8.49 13.92 3.34
N LEU A 362 -9.18 14.80 2.61
CA LEU A 362 -8.55 15.71 1.66
C LEU A 362 -7.64 16.73 2.35
N GLN A 363 -8.02 17.22 3.52
CA GLN A 363 -7.17 18.12 4.31
C GLN A 363 -5.88 17.43 4.78
N ASN A 364 -5.98 16.17 5.23
CA ASN A 364 -4.81 15.37 5.58
C ASN A 364 -3.93 15.08 4.37
N GLN A 365 -4.54 14.82 3.21
CA GLN A 365 -3.80 14.62 1.96
C GLN A 365 -3.10 15.91 1.51
N MET A 366 -3.75 17.07 1.63
CA MET A 366 -3.18 18.37 1.29
C MET A 366 -2.01 18.72 2.22
N SER A 367 -2.18 18.57 3.53
CA SER A 367 -1.10 18.84 4.50
C SER A 367 0.10 17.90 4.31
N SER A 368 -0.13 16.62 3.99
CA SER A 368 0.95 15.70 3.62
C SER A 368 1.65 16.12 2.33
N ALA A 369 0.91 16.56 1.31
CA ALA A 369 1.50 17.09 0.09
C ALA A 369 2.32 18.37 0.36
N ASP A 370 1.80 19.29 1.18
CA ASP A 370 2.48 20.51 1.58
C ASP A 370 3.78 20.21 2.35
N GLU A 371 3.77 19.22 3.25
CA GLU A 371 4.99 18.78 3.94
C GLU A 371 6.02 18.23 2.94
N THR A 372 5.61 17.35 2.03
CA THR A 372 6.53 16.79 1.01
C THR A 372 7.09 17.86 0.07
N THR A 373 6.29 18.87 -0.29
CA THR A 373 6.78 19.98 -1.12
C THR A 373 7.75 20.84 -0.32
N SER A 374 7.45 21.15 0.94
CA SER A 374 8.35 21.91 1.83
C SER A 374 9.69 21.21 2.06
N ASP A 375 9.71 19.89 2.21
CA ASP A 375 10.93 19.09 2.36
C ASP A 375 11.71 19.02 1.05
N SER A 376 11.02 18.90 -0.09
CA SER A 376 11.68 18.96 -1.40
C SER A 376 12.32 20.33 -1.67
N LEU A 377 11.65 21.41 -1.27
CA LEU A 377 12.18 22.77 -1.37
C LEU A 377 13.37 22.99 -0.43
N ALA A 378 13.31 22.49 0.81
CA ALA A 378 14.44 22.54 1.72
C ALA A 378 15.66 21.81 1.15
N ARG A 379 15.45 20.62 0.57
CA ARG A 379 16.52 19.85 -0.06
C ARG A 379 17.11 20.57 -1.28
N LEU A 380 16.27 21.15 -2.14
CA LEU A 380 16.74 21.95 -3.27
C LEU A 380 17.47 23.21 -2.80
N ALA A 381 17.03 23.83 -1.70
CA ALA A 381 17.70 24.97 -1.09
C ALA A 381 19.09 24.57 -0.57
N ASP A 382 19.21 23.43 0.10
CA ASP A 382 20.48 22.90 0.61
C ASP A 382 21.44 22.48 -0.54
N GLU A 383 20.90 22.00 -1.66
CA GLU A 383 21.66 21.71 -2.87
C GLU A 383 22.06 23.00 -3.64
N SER A 384 21.29 24.08 -3.50
CA SER A 384 21.59 25.36 -4.11
C SER A 384 22.48 26.22 -3.21
N HIS A 385 23.71 26.48 -3.62
CA HIS A 385 24.59 27.42 -2.89
C HIS A 385 24.16 28.90 -3.01
N LEU A 386 23.04 29.17 -3.69
CA LEU A 386 22.53 30.52 -3.93
C LEU A 386 21.47 30.96 -2.89
N LEU A 387 20.91 30.00 -2.14
CA LEU A 387 19.88 30.27 -1.14
C LEU A 387 20.43 30.05 0.28
N PRO A 388 19.87 30.74 1.29
CA PRO A 388 20.14 30.41 2.68
C PRO A 388 19.68 28.97 2.97
N SER A 389 20.61 28.12 3.38
CA SER A 389 20.36 26.71 3.73
C SER A 389 19.25 26.59 4.80
N GLY A 390 18.32 25.65 4.59
CA GLY A 390 17.16 25.42 5.47
C GLY A 390 15.89 26.25 5.16
N SER A 391 15.87 27.04 4.09
CA SER A 391 14.67 27.80 3.69
C SER A 391 13.57 26.91 3.08
N ARG A 392 12.49 26.67 3.84
CA ARG A 392 11.28 25.96 3.36
C ARG A 392 10.27 26.86 2.64
N ALA A 393 10.39 28.18 2.78
CA ALA A 393 9.44 29.14 2.23
C ALA A 393 9.74 29.45 0.75
N ILE A 394 8.71 29.71 -0.03
CA ILE A 394 8.81 30.07 -1.47
C ILE A 394 9.23 31.55 -1.65
N GLU A 395 8.87 32.44 -0.73
CA GLU A 395 9.22 33.88 -0.82
C GLU A 395 10.71 34.18 -1.05
N PRO A 396 11.67 33.56 -0.31
CA PRO A 396 13.10 33.81 -0.54
C PRO A 396 13.60 33.30 -1.90
N TRP A 397 12.93 32.32 -2.52
CA TRP A 397 13.24 31.92 -3.89
C TRP A 397 12.93 33.05 -4.86
N GLY A 398 11.78 33.71 -4.70
CA GLY A 398 11.38 34.84 -5.55
C GLY A 398 12.35 36.02 -5.44
N THR A 399 12.79 36.37 -4.23
CA THR A 399 13.75 37.48 -4.05
C THR A 399 15.12 37.15 -4.64
N VAL A 400 15.62 35.94 -4.44
CA VAL A 400 16.93 35.54 -4.98
C VAL A 400 16.90 35.43 -6.51
N VAL A 401 15.81 34.95 -7.11
CA VAL A 401 15.64 34.97 -8.58
C VAL A 401 15.68 36.40 -9.11
N ASN A 402 14.94 37.32 -8.50
CA ASN A 402 14.95 38.72 -8.93
C ASN A 402 16.34 39.36 -8.78
N GLU A 403 17.05 39.08 -7.68
CA GLU A 403 18.43 39.56 -7.48
C GLU A 403 19.40 38.98 -8.52
N LEU A 404 19.27 37.69 -8.86
CA LEU A 404 20.07 37.04 -9.89
C LEU A 404 19.78 37.59 -11.28
N GLU A 405 18.51 37.86 -11.60
CA GLU A 405 18.12 38.49 -12.85
C GLU A 405 18.76 39.86 -12.99
N VAL A 406 18.67 40.71 -11.96
CA VAL A 406 19.31 42.04 -11.95
C VAL A 406 20.83 41.92 -12.11
N ARG A 407 21.49 41.04 -11.34
CA ARG A 407 22.95 40.82 -11.48
C ARG A 407 23.34 40.31 -12.86
N SER A 408 22.53 39.44 -13.45
CA SER A 408 22.78 38.90 -14.79
C SER A 408 22.67 40.00 -15.84
N LEU A 409 21.66 40.87 -15.73
CA LEU A 409 21.49 42.02 -16.63
C LEU A 409 22.65 43.01 -16.52
N ASP A 410 23.08 43.33 -15.30
CA ASP A 410 24.23 44.21 -15.07
C ASP A 410 25.51 43.62 -15.68
N SER A 411 25.76 42.31 -15.46
CA SER A 411 26.92 41.62 -16.03
C SER A 411 26.89 41.56 -17.56
N LEU A 412 25.71 41.40 -18.15
CA LEU A 412 25.53 41.42 -19.61
C LEU A 412 25.76 42.82 -20.16
N GLN A 413 25.29 43.86 -19.46
CA GLN A 413 25.53 45.24 -19.86
C GLN A 413 27.02 45.58 -19.81
N GLU A 414 27.73 45.22 -18.72
CA GLU A 414 29.17 45.41 -18.60
C GLU A 414 29.93 44.68 -19.72
N ARG A 415 29.52 43.44 -20.04
CA ARG A 415 30.13 42.66 -21.13
C ARG A 415 29.85 43.29 -22.50
N LEU A 416 28.66 43.84 -22.71
CA LEU A 416 28.31 44.55 -23.94
C LEU A 416 29.12 45.85 -24.06
N GLU A 417 29.27 46.62 -23.00
CA GLU A 417 30.09 47.84 -22.98
C GLU A 417 31.57 47.53 -23.23
N SER A 418 32.11 46.49 -22.59
CA SER A 418 33.46 45.99 -22.86
C SER A 418 33.62 45.55 -24.32
N SER A 419 32.64 44.82 -24.88
CA SER A 419 32.66 44.41 -26.28
C SER A 419 32.63 45.61 -27.24
N ARG A 420 31.84 46.65 -26.93
CA ARG A 420 31.78 47.89 -27.72
C ARG A 420 33.10 48.65 -27.66
N ALA A 421 33.72 48.73 -26.48
CA ALA A 421 35.04 49.34 -26.33
C ALA A 421 36.10 48.58 -27.14
N ASN A 422 36.07 47.24 -27.13
CA ASN A 422 36.96 46.41 -27.93
C ASN A 422 36.74 46.59 -29.43
N ILE A 423 35.49 46.67 -29.88
CA ILE A 423 35.15 46.95 -31.28
C ILE A 423 35.69 48.33 -31.69
N ASN A 424 35.47 49.37 -30.87
CA ASN A 424 35.99 50.71 -31.13
C ASN A 424 37.53 50.74 -31.17
N ASN A 425 38.20 49.97 -30.32
CA ASN A 425 39.65 49.81 -30.37
C ASN A 425 40.10 49.12 -31.66
N ILE A 426 39.39 48.09 -32.12
CA ILE A 426 39.70 47.42 -33.39
C ILE A 426 39.46 48.37 -34.57
N THR A 427 38.36 49.14 -34.59
CA THR A 427 38.08 50.09 -35.67
C THR A 427 39.14 51.17 -35.74
N THR A 428 39.59 51.71 -34.60
CA THR A 428 40.68 52.71 -34.58
C THR A 428 42.01 52.13 -35.09
N ILE A 429 42.33 50.87 -34.77
CA ILE A 429 43.51 50.18 -35.32
C ILE A 429 43.38 50.02 -36.84
N VAL A 430 42.20 49.62 -37.34
CA VAL A 430 41.95 49.47 -38.79
C VAL A 430 42.07 50.82 -39.51
N ASP A 431 41.54 51.90 -38.94
CA ASP A 431 41.65 53.24 -39.50
C ASP A 431 43.11 53.72 -39.55
N LEU A 432 43.91 53.45 -38.49
CA LEU A 432 45.34 53.74 -38.48
C LEU A 432 46.10 52.94 -39.54
N CYS A 433 45.79 51.65 -39.70
CA CYS A 433 46.37 50.82 -40.76
C CYS A 433 45.97 51.32 -42.17
N SER A 434 44.73 51.76 -42.35
CA SER A 434 44.24 52.35 -43.60
C SER A 434 44.96 53.66 -43.95
N LEU A 435 45.18 54.53 -42.95
CA LEU A 435 45.98 55.74 -43.11
C LEU A 435 47.42 55.43 -43.47
N HIS A 436 48.04 54.42 -42.83
CA HIS A 436 49.39 53.99 -43.16
C HIS A 436 49.48 53.47 -44.60
N SER A 437 48.50 52.66 -45.05
CA SER A 437 48.43 52.21 -46.45
C SER A 437 48.39 53.40 -47.42
N LYS A 438 47.52 54.39 -47.16
CA LYS A 438 47.43 55.59 -48.02
C LYS A 438 48.73 56.40 -48.06
N VAL A 439 49.46 56.46 -46.96
CA VAL A 439 50.78 57.13 -46.92
C VAL A 439 51.82 56.36 -47.73
N LEU A 440 51.81 55.03 -47.64
CA LEU A 440 52.71 54.17 -48.42
C LEU A 440 52.42 54.25 -49.93
N ASP A 441 51.16 54.37 -50.34
CA ASP A 441 50.75 54.51 -51.74
C ASP A 441 51.06 55.91 -52.33
N SER A 442 51.40 56.90 -51.49
CA SER A 442 51.69 58.29 -51.89
C SER A 442 53.17 58.62 -52.10
N LYS A 443 54.06 57.62 -51.98
CA LYS A 443 55.49 57.71 -52.32
C LYS A 443 55.77 56.88 -53.56
#